data_AF-A0A4R3P0Y4-F1
#
_entry.id   AF-A0A4R3P0Y4-F1
#
_cell.length_a   1.000
_cell.length_b   1.000
_cell.length_c   1.000
_cell.angle_alpha   90.00
_cell.angle_beta   90.00
_cell.angle_gamma   90.00
#
_symmetry.space_group_name_H-M   'P 1'
#
loop_
_entity.id
_entity.type
_entity.pdbx_description
1 polymer ?
#
loop_
_entity_poly.entity_id
_entity_poly.type
_entity_poly.pdbx_seq_one_letter_code
_entity_poly.pdbx_strand_id
1 'polypeptide(L)'
;MPFPKDTNETFIKKAIKQWGNRYDYSLVQYVNSRTPVVILCNKHQQAFEQTPKAHFAAKHHCCPLCYQEVVGSYQNEWRLQNKSTSIDPNLDKFTPIIESVFRDSES
;
A
#
# COMPACT_ATOMS: atom_id res chain seq x y z
N MET A 1 -22.47 -26.16 30.46
CA MET A 1 -22.87 -25.02 29.61
C MET A 1 -22.23 -25.21 28.24
N PRO A 2 -23.00 -25.36 27.15
CA PRO A 2 -22.42 -25.40 25.82
C PRO A 2 -21.88 -24.00 25.48
N PHE A 3 -20.61 -23.91 25.14
CA PHE A 3 -20.01 -22.68 24.64
C PHE A 3 -20.61 -22.38 23.26
N PRO A 4 -21.10 -21.16 22.99
CA PRO A 4 -21.62 -20.81 21.68
C PRO A 4 -20.49 -20.95 20.64
N LYS A 5 -20.71 -21.79 19.63
CA LYS A 5 -19.78 -21.94 18.51
C LYS A 5 -19.80 -20.64 17.72
N ASP A 6 -18.63 -20.09 17.42
CA ASP A 6 -18.54 -18.97 16.49
C ASP A 6 -19.05 -19.43 15.11
N THR A 7 -20.02 -18.71 14.55
CA THR A 7 -20.60 -18.95 13.22
C THR A 7 -20.20 -17.84 12.26
N ASN A 8 -20.45 -18.02 10.95
CA ASN A 8 -20.22 -16.98 9.94
C ASN A 8 -20.84 -15.63 10.37
N GLU A 9 -22.06 -15.67 10.90
CA GLU A 9 -22.76 -14.46 11.34
C GLU A 9 -22.06 -13.76 12.49
N THR A 10 -21.51 -14.49 13.47
CA THR A 10 -20.78 -13.86 14.59
C THR A 10 -19.48 -13.22 14.10
N PHE A 11 -18.79 -13.86 13.16
CA PHE A 11 -17.62 -13.28 12.51
C PHE A 11 -17.98 -11.99 11.76
N ILE A 12 -19.00 -12.02 10.90
CA ILE A 12 -19.43 -10.87 10.09
C ILE A 12 -19.85 -9.70 11.01
N LYS A 13 -20.63 -9.96 12.06
CA LYS A 13 -21.02 -8.92 13.04
C LYS A 13 -19.81 -8.28 13.72
N LYS A 14 -18.84 -9.09 14.16
CA LYS A 14 -17.57 -8.59 14.75
C LYS A 14 -16.78 -7.77 13.75
N ALA A 15 -16.69 -8.23 12.49
CA ALA A 15 -15.94 -7.59 11.43
C ALA A 15 -16.57 -6.25 11.01
N ILE A 16 -17.89 -6.17 10.89
CA ILE A 16 -18.63 -4.92 10.64
C ILE A 16 -18.47 -3.96 11.82
N LYS A 17 -18.51 -4.44 13.07
CA LYS A 17 -18.30 -3.58 14.25
C LYS A 17 -16.91 -2.92 14.25
N GLN A 18 -15.88 -3.63 13.80
CA GLN A 18 -14.50 -3.13 13.75
C GLN A 18 -14.23 -2.24 12.53
N TRP A 19 -14.70 -2.64 11.35
CA TRP A 19 -14.31 -2.04 10.08
C TRP A 19 -15.42 -1.25 9.37
N GLY A 20 -16.66 -1.32 9.86
CA GLY A 20 -17.83 -0.72 9.22
C GLY A 20 -18.05 -1.28 7.82
N ASN A 21 -18.32 -0.38 6.87
CA ASN A 21 -18.63 -0.69 5.47
C ASN A 21 -17.40 -0.73 4.55
N ARG A 22 -16.19 -0.92 5.10
CA ARG A 22 -14.94 -0.90 4.32
C ARG A 22 -14.70 -2.18 3.51
N TYR A 23 -15.25 -3.29 3.98
CA TYR A 23 -15.07 -4.60 3.38
C TYR A 23 -16.42 -5.27 3.22
N ASP A 24 -16.53 -6.02 2.14
CA ASP A 24 -17.65 -6.90 1.88
C ASP A 24 -17.28 -8.34 2.27
N TYR A 25 -18.24 -9.00 2.92
CA TYR A 25 -18.08 -10.33 3.49
C TYR A 25 -19.01 -11.35 2.82
N SER A 26 -19.56 -11.06 1.63
CA SER A 26 -20.50 -11.95 0.93
C SER A 26 -19.92 -13.33 0.61
N LEU A 27 -18.60 -13.44 0.49
CA LEU A 27 -17.88 -14.69 0.18
C LEU A 27 -17.24 -15.35 1.41
N VAL A 28 -17.48 -14.83 2.62
CA VAL A 28 -16.86 -15.36 3.84
C VAL A 28 -17.47 -16.70 4.23
N GLN A 29 -16.59 -17.69 4.39
CA GLN A 29 -16.92 -18.98 4.99
C GLN A 29 -16.04 -19.20 6.22
N TYR A 30 -16.57 -18.89 7.40
CA TYR A 30 -15.84 -19.01 8.66
C TYR A 30 -15.92 -20.43 9.22
N VAL A 31 -14.76 -21.05 9.36
CA VAL A 31 -14.62 -22.39 9.97
C VAL A 31 -13.98 -22.28 11.35
N ASN A 32 -12.88 -21.53 11.46
CA ASN A 32 -12.17 -21.25 12.71
C ASN A 32 -11.26 -20.02 12.53
N SER A 33 -10.58 -19.60 13.60
CA SER A 33 -9.73 -18.40 13.58
C SER A 33 -8.43 -18.52 12.78
N ARG A 34 -8.05 -19.73 12.37
CA ARG A 34 -6.82 -20.06 11.63
C ARG A 34 -7.09 -20.34 10.15
N THR A 35 -8.31 -20.74 9.79
CA THR A 35 -8.72 -20.98 8.41
C THR A 35 -8.86 -19.64 7.69
N PRO A 36 -8.21 -19.44 6.54
CA PRO A 36 -8.35 -18.22 5.76
C PRO A 36 -9.78 -18.06 5.26
N VAL A 37 -10.25 -16.81 5.23
CA VAL A 37 -11.54 -16.42 4.67
C VAL A 37 -11.32 -15.43 3.53
N VAL A 38 -12.20 -15.46 2.54
CA VAL A 38 -12.18 -14.53 1.40
C VAL A 38 -12.94 -13.26 1.78
N ILE A 39 -12.26 -12.12 1.69
CA ILE A 39 -12.81 -10.80 2.00
C ILE A 39 -12.65 -9.91 0.78
N LEU A 40 -13.68 -9.13 0.46
CA LEU A 40 -13.67 -8.18 -0.64
C LEU A 40 -13.40 -6.77 -0.12
N CYS A 41 -12.44 -6.06 -0.70
CA CYS A 41 -12.23 -4.65 -0.38
C CYS A 41 -13.16 -3.76 -1.20
N ASN A 42 -14.03 -2.97 -0.54
CA ASN A 42 -14.96 -2.08 -1.26
C ASN A 42 -14.24 -0.93 -1.99
N LYS A 43 -13.07 -0.51 -1.50
CA LYS A 43 -12.27 0.57 -2.13
C LYS A 43 -11.61 0.12 -3.44
N HIS A 44 -10.99 -1.06 -3.43
CA HIS A 44 -10.21 -1.59 -4.55
C HIS A 44 -10.98 -2.61 -5.40
N GLN A 45 -12.17 -3.01 -4.96
CA GLN A 45 -13.00 -4.07 -5.56
C GLN A 45 -12.24 -5.38 -5.78
N GLN A 46 -11.25 -5.66 -4.93
CA GLN A 46 -10.37 -6.81 -5.02
C GLN A 46 -10.64 -7.77 -3.86
N ALA A 47 -10.86 -9.05 -4.19
CA ALA A 47 -10.96 -10.12 -3.20
C ALA A 47 -9.55 -10.55 -2.77
N PHE A 48 -9.39 -10.81 -1.48
CA PHE A 48 -8.14 -11.31 -0.90
C PHE A 48 -8.44 -12.32 0.21
N GLU A 49 -7.49 -13.22 0.44
CA GLU A 49 -7.59 -14.22 1.49
C GLU A 49 -6.86 -13.76 2.75
N GLN A 50 -7.52 -13.88 3.90
CA GLN A 50 -6.90 -13.57 5.18
C GLN A 50 -7.48 -14.41 6.30
N THR A 51 -6.65 -14.78 7.28
CA THR A 51 -7.15 -15.49 8.46
C THR A 51 -7.93 -14.53 9.37
N PRO A 52 -9.03 -14.96 10.01
CA PRO A 52 -9.78 -14.15 10.96
C PRO A 52 -8.89 -13.55 12.06
N LYS A 53 -7.92 -14.33 12.56
CA LYS A 53 -6.95 -13.84 13.55
C LYS A 53 -6.14 -12.65 13.02
N ALA A 54 -5.62 -12.73 11.79
CA ALA A 54 -4.90 -11.62 11.18
C ALA A 54 -5.81 -10.41 10.89
N HIS A 55 -7.04 -10.66 10.43
CA HIS A 55 -8.03 -9.63 10.15
C HIS A 55 -8.36 -8.76 11.36
N PHE A 56 -8.52 -9.37 12.54
CA PHE A 56 -8.77 -8.63 13.78
C PHE A 56 -7.49 -8.06 14.42
N ALA A 57 -6.32 -8.59 14.09
CA ALA A 57 -5.04 -8.05 14.58
C ALA A 57 -4.57 -6.81 13.81
N ALA A 58 -5.08 -6.58 12.59
CA ALA A 58 -4.73 -5.42 11.78
C ALA A 58 -5.23 -4.10 12.42
N LYS A 59 -4.36 -3.10 12.51
CA LYS A 59 -4.66 -1.80 13.16
C LYS A 59 -5.41 -0.81 12.25
N HIS A 60 -5.09 -0.79 10.96
CA HIS A 60 -5.56 0.27 10.04
C HIS A 60 -6.23 -0.27 8.79
N HIS A 61 -5.59 -1.25 8.13
CA HIS A 61 -6.08 -1.85 6.90
C HIS A 61 -5.67 -3.32 6.86
N CYS A 62 -6.57 -4.18 6.39
CA CYS A 62 -6.28 -5.59 6.11
C CYS A 62 -6.09 -5.87 4.61
N CYS A 63 -6.58 -5.00 3.73
CA CYS A 63 -6.31 -5.06 2.30
C CYS A 63 -4.86 -4.62 2.01
N PRO A 64 -4.06 -5.39 1.25
CA PRO A 64 -2.67 -5.07 0.96
C PRO A 64 -2.51 -3.76 0.18
N LEU A 65 -3.43 -3.46 -0.75
CA LEU A 65 -3.43 -2.21 -1.51
C LEU A 65 -3.71 -1.01 -0.60
N CYS A 66 -4.74 -1.09 0.24
CA CYS A 66 -5.04 -0.05 1.23
C CYS A 66 -3.88 0.17 2.19
N TYR A 67 -3.18 -0.91 2.56
CA TYR A 67 -2.01 -0.82 3.42
C TYR A 67 -0.90 -0.04 2.70
N GLN A 68 -0.55 -0.43 1.47
CA GLN A 68 0.48 0.23 0.64
C GLN A 68 0.25 1.74 0.44
N GLU A 69 -0.99 2.19 0.32
CA GLU A 69 -1.29 3.62 0.22
C GLU A 69 -0.91 4.41 1.48
N VAL A 70 -0.89 3.75 2.64
CA VAL A 70 -0.62 4.37 3.95
C VAL A 70 0.81 4.16 4.39
N VAL A 71 1.43 3.00 4.14
CA VAL A 71 2.83 2.76 4.46
C VAL A 71 3.74 3.50 3.47
N GLY A 72 4.50 4.46 3.98
CA GLY A 72 5.55 5.15 3.22
C GLY A 72 5.23 6.60 2.85
N SER A 73 3.99 7.09 3.07
CA SER A 73 3.64 8.50 2.85
C SER A 73 4.63 9.46 3.52
N TYR A 74 5.00 9.20 4.79
CA TYR A 74 5.92 10.05 5.54
C TYR A 74 7.34 10.14 4.94
N GLN A 75 7.90 9.06 4.38
CA GLN A 75 9.24 9.08 3.77
C GLN A 75 9.23 9.59 2.32
N ASN A 76 8.10 9.43 1.64
CA ASN A 76 7.93 9.81 0.24
C ASN A 76 7.79 11.33 0.12
N GLU A 77 7.07 11.99 1.03
CA GLU A 77 6.93 13.45 1.04
C GLU A 77 8.27 14.16 1.20
N TRP A 78 9.14 13.72 2.13
CA TRP A 78 10.50 14.25 2.25
C TRP A 78 11.32 14.03 0.97
N ARG A 79 11.26 12.85 0.36
CA ARG A 79 11.96 12.58 -0.92
C ARG A 79 11.43 13.40 -2.08
N LEU A 80 10.13 13.68 -2.15
CA LEU A 80 9.51 14.49 -3.20
C LEU A 80 9.86 15.97 -3.04
N GLN A 81 9.85 16.49 -1.81
CA GLN A 81 10.26 17.86 -1.50
C GLN A 81 11.74 18.10 -1.80
N ASN A 82 12.60 17.07 -1.66
CA ASN A 82 14.03 17.15 -1.93
C ASN A 82 14.44 16.59 -3.30
N LYS A 83 13.51 16.35 -4.24
CA LYS A 83 13.80 15.78 -5.58
C LYS A 83 14.38 16.78 -6.59
N SER A 84 14.61 18.04 -6.19
CA SER A 84 15.18 19.06 -7.08
C SER A 84 16.17 19.97 -6.36
N THR A 85 17.34 19.44 -6.00
CA THR A 85 18.58 20.21 -6.00
C THR A 85 19.77 19.29 -6.29
N SER A 86 19.73 18.61 -7.43
CA SER A 86 20.95 18.16 -8.12
C SER A 86 21.06 18.96 -9.42
N ILE A 87 21.04 20.28 -9.29
CA ILE A 87 21.83 21.10 -10.18
C ILE A 87 23.03 21.45 -9.30
N ASP A 88 24.13 20.73 -9.50
CA ASP A 88 25.42 21.15 -8.96
C ASP A 88 25.62 22.63 -9.29
N PRO A 89 25.83 23.53 -8.32
CA PRO A 89 26.08 24.96 -8.58
C PRO A 89 27.44 25.22 -9.25
N ASN A 90 28.03 24.20 -9.87
CA ASN A 90 29.34 24.20 -10.48
C ASN A 90 29.39 23.33 -11.75
N LEU A 91 28.29 23.25 -12.51
CA LEU A 91 28.31 22.71 -13.87
C LEU A 91 28.61 23.81 -14.92
N ASP A 92 28.56 25.09 -14.55
CA ASP A 92 28.87 26.21 -15.44
C ASP A 92 30.37 26.59 -15.48
N LYS A 93 31.27 25.87 -14.78
CA LYS A 93 32.72 26.17 -14.80
C LYS A 93 33.57 25.22 -15.65
N PHE A 94 32.96 24.25 -16.33
CA PHE A 94 33.68 23.33 -17.23
C PHE A 94 33.07 23.27 -18.64
N THR A 95 32.71 24.42 -19.21
CA THR A 95 32.81 24.62 -20.67
C THR A 95 33.31 26.06 -20.89
N PRO A 96 34.59 26.24 -21.30
CA PRO A 96 34.92 26.19 -22.72
C PRO A 96 36.35 25.68 -22.99
N ILE A 97 36.52 24.38 -23.27
CA ILE A 97 37.69 23.89 -24.06
C ILE A 97 37.23 23.01 -25.24
N ILE A 98 35.93 22.68 -25.34
CA ILE A 98 35.38 21.86 -26.45
C ILE A 98 34.89 22.73 -27.63
N GLU A 99 35.12 24.04 -27.63
CA GLU A 99 34.78 24.92 -28.77
C GLU A 99 35.99 25.38 -29.60
N SER A 100 37.20 24.87 -29.32
CA SER A 100 38.42 25.15 -30.10
C SER A 100 38.98 23.95 -30.88
N VAL A 101 38.37 22.77 -30.76
CA VAL A 101 38.81 21.55 -31.49
C VAL A 101 38.08 21.37 -32.83
N PHE A 102 36.95 22.06 -33.06
CA PHE A 102 36.16 21.93 -34.30
C PHE A 102 36.21 23.19 -35.18
N ARG A 103 37.40 23.77 -35.39
CA ARG A 103 37.59 24.84 -36.37
C ARG A 103 38.88 24.63 -37.18
N ASP A 104 39.01 23.52 -37.88
CA ASP A 104 40.00 23.37 -38.97
C ASP A 104 39.63 22.18 -39.88
N SER A 105 38.46 22.22 -40.51
CA SER A 105 38.14 21.34 -41.65
C SER A 105 37.01 21.94 -42.48
N GLU A 106 37.27 23.05 -43.17
CA GLU A 106 36.62 23.36 -44.45
C GLU A 106 37.38 24.49 -45.16
N SER A 107 38.21 24.07 -46.14
CA SER A 107 38.81 24.78 -47.28
C SER A 107 39.72 26.00 -47.03
#